data_AF-A0A1Q9NAJ6-F1
#
_entry.id   AF-A0A1Q9NAJ6-F1
#
_cell.length_a   1.000
_cell.length_b   1.000
_cell.length_c   1.000
_cell.angle_alpha   90.00
_cell.angle_beta   90.00
_cell.angle_gamma   90.00
#
_symmetry.space_group_name_H-M   'P 1'
#
loop_
_entity.id
_entity.type
_entity.pdbx_description
1 polymer ?
#
loop_
_entity_poly.entity_id
_entity_poly.type
_entity_poly.pdbx_seq_one_letter_code
_entity_poly.pdbx_strand_id
1 'polypeptide(L)'
;MYIIEDMFNKKNMKYKFKNKGIKMSGLNKLNIHRAEELLQSVPRSVRIVFEVIKKSKSPIKPSDLVMMTKLTDRTIRSALSRLYYLQLVIKVPDLNDLRSHYLQLAAVA
;
A
#
# COMPACT_ATOMS: atom_id res chain seq x y z
N MET A 1 -13.35 19.64 -17.65
CA MET A 1 -14.10 20.83 -17.22
C MET A 1 -15.22 20.35 -16.31
N TYR A 2 -15.38 20.99 -15.15
CA TYR A 2 -16.14 20.59 -13.94
C TYR A 2 -17.51 19.93 -14.20
N ILE A 3 -18.05 19.06 -13.32
CA ILE A 3 -18.61 19.43 -12.01
C ILE A 3 -18.66 18.20 -11.08
N ILE A 4 -18.18 18.40 -9.85
CA ILE A 4 -18.53 17.58 -8.68
C ILE A 4 -19.88 18.11 -8.21
N GLU A 5 -20.93 17.29 -8.31
CA GLU A 5 -22.12 17.48 -7.47
C GLU A 5 -22.13 16.37 -6.43
N ASP A 6 -21.88 16.81 -5.20
CA ASP A 6 -22.22 16.11 -3.97
C ASP A 6 -23.64 15.54 -4.05
N MET A 7 -23.85 14.37 -3.43
CA MET A 7 -24.81 14.25 -2.33
C MET A 7 -24.89 12.80 -1.85
N PHE A 8 -24.43 12.62 -0.62
CA PHE A 8 -24.80 11.53 0.27
C PHE A 8 -26.30 11.23 0.19
N ASN A 9 -26.69 10.14 -0.46
CA ASN A 9 -28.01 9.56 -0.26
C ASN A 9 -27.92 8.35 0.68
N LYS A 10 -27.93 8.65 1.98
CA LYS A 10 -28.26 7.70 3.04
C LYS A 10 -29.69 7.23 2.82
N LYS A 11 -29.89 6.02 2.26
CA LYS A 11 -30.98 5.09 2.63
C LYS A 11 -30.91 3.81 1.76
N ASN A 12 -30.65 2.69 2.42
CA ASN A 12 -31.01 1.32 2.00
C ASN A 12 -30.63 0.88 0.57
N MET A 13 -29.36 0.48 0.37
CA MET A 13 -29.06 -0.54 -0.63
C MET A 13 -28.46 -1.78 0.04
N LYS A 14 -29.28 -2.82 0.20
CA LYS A 14 -28.81 -4.18 0.50
C LYS A 14 -28.01 -4.68 -0.71
N TYR A 15 -26.69 -4.54 -0.67
CA TYR A 15 -25.82 -5.15 -1.67
C TYR A 15 -25.82 -6.68 -1.46
N LYS A 16 -26.64 -7.41 -2.24
CA LYS A 16 -26.50 -8.86 -2.41
C LYS A 16 -25.26 -9.10 -3.28
N PHE A 17 -24.12 -9.37 -2.64
CA PHE A 17 -22.94 -9.84 -3.36
C PHE A 17 -23.19 -11.24 -3.90
N LYS A 18 -23.38 -11.36 -5.22
CA LYS A 18 -23.28 -12.65 -5.92
C LYS A 18 -21.79 -13.00 -6.01
N ASN A 19 -21.34 -13.97 -5.22
CA ASN A 19 -20.01 -14.56 -5.34
C ASN A 19 -19.88 -15.28 -6.68
N LYS A 20 -19.45 -14.58 -7.74
CA LYS A 20 -18.85 -15.21 -8.91
C LYS A 20 -17.38 -15.44 -8.57
N GLY A 21 -16.97 -16.70 -8.43
CA GLY A 21 -15.58 -17.08 -8.22
C GLY A 21 -14.71 -16.55 -9.36
N ILE A 22 -13.96 -15.49 -9.07
CA ILE A 22 -12.96 -14.96 -9.98
C ILE A 22 -11.72 -15.85 -9.86
N LYS A 23 -11.39 -16.58 -10.94
CA LYS A 23 -10.15 -17.36 -11.03
C LYS A 23 -8.95 -16.39 -11.06
N MET A 24 -8.23 -16.34 -9.94
CA MET A 24 -7.06 -15.47 -9.68
C MET A 24 -5.76 -16.03 -10.30
N SER A 25 -5.70 -16.23 -11.62
CA SER A 25 -4.46 -16.71 -12.27
C SER A 25 -3.85 -15.76 -13.31
N GLY A 26 -4.56 -14.69 -13.71
CA GLY A 26 -4.07 -13.67 -14.65
C GLY A 26 -3.75 -12.30 -14.03
N LEU A 27 -4.03 -12.08 -12.74
CA LEU A 27 -4.00 -10.75 -12.12
C LEU A 27 -2.59 -10.22 -11.77
N ASN A 28 -1.58 -11.08 -11.70
CA ASN A 28 -0.29 -10.66 -11.14
C ASN A 28 0.54 -9.75 -12.07
N LYS A 29 0.47 -9.91 -13.40
CA LYS A 29 1.24 -9.05 -14.33
C LYS A 29 0.56 -7.70 -14.62
N LEU A 30 -0.76 -7.69 -14.74
CA LEU A 30 -1.55 -6.46 -14.91
C LEU A 30 -1.46 -5.52 -13.70
N ASN A 31 -1.35 -6.09 -12.50
CA ASN A 31 -1.20 -5.29 -11.28
C ASN A 31 0.19 -4.64 -11.14
N ILE A 32 1.26 -5.24 -11.66
CA ILE A 32 2.61 -4.68 -11.57
C ILE A 32 2.75 -3.43 -12.45
N HIS A 33 2.30 -3.48 -13.71
CA HIS A 33 2.34 -2.29 -14.59
C HIS A 33 1.49 -1.15 -14.05
N ARG A 34 0.31 -1.45 -13.52
CA ARG A 34 -0.55 -0.46 -12.87
C ARG A 34 0.10 0.14 -11.62
N ALA A 35 0.83 -0.66 -10.84
CA ALA A 35 1.58 -0.19 -9.68
C ALA A 35 2.72 0.76 -10.09
N GLU A 36 3.42 0.46 -11.19
CA GLU A 36 4.49 1.32 -11.72
C GLU A 36 3.96 2.67 -12.23
N GLU A 37 2.83 2.69 -12.93
CA GLU A 37 2.14 3.92 -13.35
C GLU A 37 1.70 4.75 -12.14
N LEU A 38 1.11 4.12 -11.14
CA LEU A 38 0.71 4.79 -9.89
C LEU A 38 1.93 5.38 -9.17
N LEU A 39 3.08 4.69 -9.18
CA LEU A 39 4.32 5.16 -8.58
C LEU A 39 4.92 6.38 -9.28
N GLN A 40 4.63 6.62 -10.56
CA GLN A 40 5.09 7.83 -11.25
C GLN A 40 4.35 9.08 -10.75
N SER A 41 3.11 8.93 -10.31
CA SER A 41 2.27 10.04 -9.82
C SER A 41 2.49 10.42 -8.34
N VAL A 42 3.27 9.63 -7.58
CA VAL A 42 3.47 9.86 -6.14
C VAL A 42 4.73 10.67 -5.83
N PRO A 43 4.77 11.36 -4.67
CA PRO A 43 5.94 12.10 -4.22
C PRO A 43 7.21 11.25 -4.19
N ARG A 44 8.37 11.88 -4.40
CA ARG A 44 9.69 11.22 -4.41
C ARG A 44 9.95 10.42 -3.13
N SER A 45 9.53 10.92 -1.97
CA SER A 45 9.67 10.22 -0.70
C SER A 45 8.97 8.86 -0.68
N VAL A 46 7.79 8.77 -1.29
CA VAL A 46 7.02 7.52 -1.41
C VAL A 46 7.78 6.49 -2.25
N ARG A 47 8.34 6.94 -3.38
CA ARG A 47 9.17 6.09 -4.26
C ARG A 47 10.42 5.58 -3.55
N ILE A 48 11.12 6.44 -2.82
CA ILE A 48 12.32 6.07 -2.06
C ILE A 48 11.98 4.99 -1.03
N VAL A 49 10.93 5.19 -0.23
CA VAL A 49 10.50 4.22 0.79
C VAL A 49 10.12 2.89 0.13
N PHE A 50 9.36 2.93 -0.96
CA PHE A 50 8.96 1.73 -1.70
C PHE A 50 10.16 0.95 -2.23
N GLU A 51 11.13 1.63 -2.84
CA GLU A 51 12.35 1.00 -3.36
C GLU A 51 13.20 0.36 -2.27
N VAL A 52 13.30 0.98 -1.09
CA VAL A 52 14.01 0.39 0.06
C VAL A 52 13.30 -0.88 0.53
N ILE A 53 11.97 -0.85 0.67
CA ILE A 53 11.20 -2.05 1.05
C ILE A 53 11.36 -3.14 -0.01
N LYS A 54 11.30 -2.79 -1.29
CA LYS A 54 11.40 -3.72 -2.42
C LYS A 54 12.77 -4.39 -2.51
N LYS A 55 13.85 -3.66 -2.22
CA LYS A 55 15.23 -4.18 -2.26
C LYS A 55 15.59 -5.01 -1.03
N SER A 56 14.82 -4.91 0.04
CA SER A 56 15.11 -5.66 1.25
C SER A 56 14.84 -7.15 1.07
N LYS A 57 15.81 -7.95 1.51
CA LYS A 57 15.70 -9.41 1.54
C LYS A 57 15.01 -9.92 2.80
N SER A 58 14.93 -9.09 3.84
CA SER A 58 14.31 -9.42 5.13
C SER A 58 13.14 -8.48 5.43
N PRO A 59 12.18 -8.91 6.27
CA PRO A 59 11.11 -8.04 6.75
C PRO A 59 11.72 -6.82 7.46
N ILE A 60 11.29 -5.61 7.10
CA ILE A 60 11.80 -4.35 7.65
C ILE A 60 10.82 -3.76 8.64
N LYS A 61 11.29 -3.19 9.76
CA LYS A 61 10.45 -2.37 10.64
C LYS A 61 10.41 -0.91 10.16
N PRO A 62 9.31 -0.17 10.40
CA PRO A 62 9.24 1.25 10.07
C PRO A 62 10.39 2.09 10.65
N SER A 63 10.93 1.71 11.81
CA SER A 63 12.09 2.34 12.46
C SER A 63 13.35 2.29 11.58
N ASP A 64 13.56 1.19 10.88
CA ASP A 64 14.80 0.97 10.13
C ASP A 64 14.82 1.81 8.84
N LEU A 65 13.64 2.16 8.32
CA LEU A 65 13.50 3.03 7.15
C LEU A 65 14.11 4.41 7.38
N VAL A 66 14.11 4.92 8.61
CA VAL A 66 14.72 6.23 8.95
C VAL A 66 16.21 6.19 8.62
N MET A 67 16.90 5.15 9.08
CA MET A 67 18.33 4.96 8.85
C MET A 67 18.65 4.73 7.37
N MET A 68 17.82 3.95 6.67
CA MET A 68 18.05 3.58 5.28
C MET A 68 17.75 4.71 4.29
N THR A 69 16.72 5.53 4.55
CA THR A 69 16.24 6.55 3.60
C THR A 69 16.73 7.96 3.92
N LYS A 70 17.24 8.21 5.15
CA LYS A 70 17.55 9.55 5.69
C LYS A 70 16.34 10.51 5.67
N LEU A 71 15.13 9.98 5.59
CA LEU A 71 13.89 10.75 5.70
C LEU A 71 13.46 10.86 7.17
N THR A 72 12.73 11.93 7.51
CA THR A 72 12.16 12.08 8.85
C THR A 72 11.04 11.08 9.09
N ASP A 73 10.81 10.70 10.35
CA ASP A 73 9.70 9.80 10.75
C ASP A 73 8.35 10.27 10.22
N ARG A 74 8.08 11.58 10.28
CA ARG A 74 6.85 12.16 9.76
C ARG A 74 6.68 11.90 8.26
N THR A 75 7.76 12.03 7.50
CA THR A 75 7.76 11.79 6.05
C THR A 75 7.56 10.31 5.74
N ILE A 76 8.24 9.43 6.49
CA ILE A 76 8.10 7.98 6.33
C ILE A 76 6.67 7.52 6.67
N ARG A 77 6.08 8.00 7.77
CA ARG A 77 4.68 7.68 8.10
C ARG A 77 3.70 8.12 7.01
N SER A 78 3.89 9.32 6.48
CA SER A 78 3.08 9.83 5.36
C SER A 78 3.25 8.97 4.10
N ALA A 79 4.50 8.59 3.78
CA ALA A 79 4.80 7.74 2.65
C ALA A 79 4.20 6.34 2.79
N LEU A 80 4.35 5.71 3.95
CA LEU A 80 3.76 4.41 4.26
C LEU A 80 2.24 4.45 4.19
N SER A 81 1.60 5.48 4.73
CA SER A 81 0.14 5.68 4.63
C SER A 81 -0.33 5.63 3.18
N ARG A 82 0.40 6.31 2.28
CA ARG A 82 0.09 6.31 0.85
C ARG A 82 0.35 4.95 0.19
N LEU A 83 1.41 4.25 0.56
CA LEU A 83 1.70 2.90 0.06
C LEU A 83 0.65 1.86 0.51
N TYR A 84 0.12 1.99 1.72
CA TYR A 84 -0.99 1.17 2.21
C TYR A 84 -2.28 1.45 1.45
N TYR A 85 -2.59 2.73 1.22
CA TYR A 85 -3.76 3.13 0.42
C TYR A 85 -3.69 2.57 -1.00
N LEU A 86 -2.50 2.58 -1.60
CA LEU A 86 -2.25 1.99 -2.92
C LEU A 86 -2.12 0.47 -2.91
N GLN A 87 -2.24 -0.18 -1.74
CA GLN A 87 -2.11 -1.62 -1.56
C GLN A 87 -0.78 -2.20 -2.10
N LEU A 88 0.30 -1.41 -2.06
CA LEU A 88 1.62 -1.83 -2.53
C LEU A 88 2.45 -2.50 -1.42
N VAL A 89 2.16 -2.13 -0.18
CA VAL A 89 2.81 -2.64 1.03
C VAL A 89 1.73 -3.05 2.01
N ILE A 90 2.00 -4.08 2.80
CA ILE A 90 1.14 -4.53 3.90
C ILE A 90 1.90 -4.51 5.23
N LYS A 91 1.15 -4.55 6.33
CA LYS A 91 1.68 -4.70 7.68
C LYS A 91 1.57 -6.15 8.09
N VAL A 92 2.69 -6.73 8.53
CA VAL A 92 2.75 -8.08 9.08
C VAL A 92 3.01 -7.98 10.58
N PRO A 93 2.14 -8.51 11.45
CA PRO A 93 2.35 -8.47 12.90
C PRO A 93 3.69 -9.10 13.28
N ASP A 94 4.41 -8.47 14.21
CA ASP A 94 5.58 -9.10 14.83
C ASP A 94 5.09 -10.04 15.96
N LEU A 95 5.43 -11.33 15.86
CA LEU A 95 5.05 -12.34 16.85
C LEU A 95 5.81 -12.18 18.17
N ASN A 96 6.98 -11.52 18.15
CA ASN A 96 7.78 -11.27 19.35
C ASN A 96 7.37 -9.99 20.07
N ASP A 97 6.77 -9.04 19.36
CA ASP A 97 6.27 -7.78 19.91
C ASP A 97 4.97 -7.37 19.21
N LEU A 98 3.84 -7.63 19.88
CA LEU A 98 2.49 -7.34 19.38
C LEU A 98 2.22 -5.85 19.14
N ARG A 99 3.07 -4.94 19.65
CA ARG A 99 2.98 -3.50 19.39
C ARG A 99 3.70 -3.09 18.11
N SER A 100 4.50 -3.98 17.53
CA SER A 100 5.29 -3.71 16.34
C SER A 100 4.81 -4.52 15.13
N HIS A 101 5.24 -4.11 13.94
CA HIS A 101 4.93 -4.78 12.69
C HIS A 101 6.10 -4.65 11.73
N TYR A 102 6.21 -5.64 10.85
CA TYR A 102 7.08 -5.62 9.70
C TYR A 102 6.34 -5.12 8.46
N LEU A 103 7.11 -4.65 7.51
CA LEU A 103 6.68 -4.19 6.20
C LEU A 103 6.99 -5.26 5.16
N GLN A 104 6.01 -5.59 4.34
CA GLN A 104 6.15 -6.55 3.24
C GLN A 104 5.44 -6.03 1.99
N LEU A 105 5.97 -6.36 0.81
CA LEU A 105 5.30 -6.06 -0.45
C LEU A 105 4.01 -6.88 -0.58
N ALA A 106 2.93 -6.24 -1.01
CA ALA A 106 1.63 -6.89 -1.15
C ALA A 106 1.61 -8.03 -2.19
N ALA A 107 2.49 -7.99 -3.20
CA ALA A 107 2.58 -9.05 -4.22
C ALA A 107 3.20 -10.37 -3.70
N VAL A 108 3.78 -10.36 -2.50
CA VAL A 108 4.49 -11.51 -1.90
C VAL A 108 3.67 -12.16 -0.78
N ALA A 109 2.59 -11.53 -0.33
CA ALA A 109 1.76 -11.98 0.78
C ALA A 109 0.54 -12.77 0.32
#